data_AF-Q6U6I4-F1
#
_entry.id   AF-Q6U6I4-F1
#
_cell.length_a   1.000
_cell.length_b   1.000
_cell.length_c   1.000
_cell.angle_alpha   90.00
_cell.angle_beta   90.00
_cell.angle_gamma   90.00
#
_symmetry.space_group_name_H-M   'P 1'
#
loop_
_entity.id
_entity.type
_entity.pdbx_description
1 polymer ?
#
loop_
_entity_poly.entity_id
_entity_poly.type
_entity_poly.pdbx_seq_one_letter_code
_entity_poly.pdbx_strand_id
1 'polypeptide(L)'
;VGRALPDVRDGLKPVHRRVLYAMNELGNDWNKPYKKSARVVGDVIGKYHPHGDIAVYNTIVRMAQDFSMRYMLVDGQGNFGSVDGDNAAAMRYTEVRMARISHELLADLDKETVDWVPNYDGTEMIPAVMPTKVPTLLVNGSSG
;
A
#
# COMPACT_ATOMS: atom_id res chain seq x y z
N VAL A 1 14.01 -13.63 -4.93
CA VAL A 1 13.09 -13.50 -6.07
C VAL A 1 11.84 -12.79 -5.56
N GLY A 2 11.33 -11.69 -6.15
CA GLY A 2 10.06 -11.09 -5.69
C GLY A 2 9.93 -9.56 -5.60
N ARG A 3 10.88 -8.75 -6.09
CA ARG A 3 10.70 -7.28 -6.11
C ARG A 3 9.94 -6.77 -7.34
N ALA A 4 10.20 -7.35 -8.51
CA ALA A 4 9.72 -6.82 -9.78
C ALA A 4 8.30 -7.31 -10.15
N LEU A 5 8.01 -8.59 -9.97
CA LEU A 5 6.76 -9.22 -10.41
C LEU A 5 5.70 -9.24 -9.28
N PRO A 6 4.42 -8.97 -9.58
CA PRO A 6 3.32 -9.16 -8.62
C PRO A 6 3.02 -10.65 -8.40
N ASP A 7 2.32 -10.98 -7.31
CA ASP A 7 1.73 -12.32 -7.15
C ASP A 7 0.40 -12.40 -7.92
N VAL A 8 0.12 -13.54 -8.55
CA VAL A 8 -1.11 -13.74 -9.34
C VAL A 8 -2.37 -13.80 -8.48
N ARG A 9 -2.23 -14.14 -7.18
CA ARG A 9 -3.35 -14.35 -6.26
C ARG A 9 -3.97 -13.03 -5.77
N ASP A 10 -3.14 -11.99 -5.63
CA ASP A 10 -3.60 -10.67 -5.15
C ASP A 10 -3.27 -9.51 -6.10
N GLY A 11 -2.41 -9.71 -7.10
CA GLY A 11 -1.99 -8.67 -8.03
C GLY A 11 -1.06 -7.62 -7.43
N LEU A 12 -0.51 -7.87 -6.24
CA LEU A 12 0.31 -6.90 -5.52
C LEU A 12 1.78 -7.31 -5.50
N LYS A 13 2.67 -6.34 -5.70
CA LYS A 13 4.10 -6.48 -5.32
C LYS A 13 4.23 -6.39 -3.78
N PRO A 14 5.29 -6.96 -3.17
CA PRO A 14 5.44 -6.96 -1.71
C PRO A 14 5.38 -5.58 -1.04
N VAL A 15 5.88 -4.52 -1.70
CA VAL A 15 5.81 -3.15 -1.14
C VAL A 15 4.38 -2.62 -1.04
N HIS A 16 3.51 -2.89 -2.01
CA HIS A 16 2.10 -2.51 -1.94
C HIS A 16 1.41 -3.23 -0.77
N ARG A 17 1.66 -4.54 -0.62
CA ARG A 17 1.09 -5.35 0.47
C ARG A 17 1.49 -4.82 1.84
N ARG A 18 2.78 -4.50 2.02
CA ARG A 18 3.30 -3.94 3.29
C ARG A 18 2.74 -2.56 3.59
N VAL A 19 2.57 -1.69 2.59
CA VAL A 19 1.93 -0.38 2.77
C VAL A 19 0.47 -0.53 3.21
N LEU A 20 -0.31 -1.33 2.49
CA LEU A 20 -1.73 -1.55 2.82
C LEU A 20 -1.90 -2.22 4.19
N TYR A 21 -1.05 -3.21 4.51
CA TYR A 21 -1.03 -3.86 5.81
C TYR A 21 -0.71 -2.87 6.95
N ALA A 22 0.34 -2.06 6.80
CA ALA A 22 0.67 -1.02 7.79
C ALA A 22 -0.45 0.00 7.98
N MET A 23 -1.13 0.41 6.89
CA MET A 23 -2.27 1.32 6.98
C MET A 23 -3.46 0.70 7.73
N ASN A 24 -3.67 -0.61 7.58
CA ASN A 24 -4.68 -1.36 8.34
C ASN A 24 -4.32 -1.45 9.83
N GLU A 25 -3.09 -1.82 10.17
CA GLU A 25 -2.60 -1.87 11.56
C GLU A 25 -2.68 -0.49 12.25
N LEU A 26 -2.46 0.59 11.51
CA LEU A 26 -2.63 1.96 11.99
C LEU A 26 -4.09 2.41 12.12
N GLY A 27 -5.06 1.57 11.72
CA GLY A 27 -6.49 1.88 11.68
C GLY A 27 -6.79 3.11 10.81
N ASN A 28 -6.13 3.24 9.66
CA ASN A 28 -6.24 4.39 8.75
C ASN A 28 -7.35 4.19 7.70
N ASP A 29 -8.58 4.01 8.20
CA ASP A 29 -9.76 3.67 7.39
C ASP A 29 -10.29 4.83 6.53
N TRP A 30 -11.06 4.48 5.49
CA TRP A 30 -11.65 5.43 4.54
C TRP A 30 -12.62 6.42 5.20
N ASN A 31 -13.22 6.06 6.33
CA ASN A 31 -14.18 6.90 7.07
C ASN A 31 -13.54 7.70 8.21
N LYS A 32 -12.20 7.68 8.33
CA LYS A 32 -11.44 8.42 9.33
C LYS A 32 -10.72 9.63 8.70
N PRO A 33 -10.26 10.60 9.51
CA PRO A 33 -9.44 11.70 9.03
C PRO A 33 -8.14 11.20 8.38
N TYR A 34 -7.63 11.96 7.40
CA TYR A 34 -6.34 11.68 6.79
C TYR A 34 -5.21 11.72 7.82
N LYS A 35 -4.14 10.95 7.56
CA LYS A 35 -2.90 10.96 8.35
C LYS A 35 -1.75 11.40 7.45
N LYS A 36 -0.76 12.10 8.01
CA LYS A 36 0.47 12.48 7.27
C LYS A 36 1.12 11.27 6.61
N SER A 37 1.49 11.39 5.33
CA SER A 37 2.16 10.30 4.59
C SER A 37 3.46 9.87 5.28
N ALA A 38 4.20 10.82 5.86
CA ALA A 38 5.41 10.54 6.64
C ALA A 38 5.18 9.53 7.78
N ARG A 39 3.98 9.51 8.41
CA ARG A 39 3.66 8.55 9.47
C ARG A 39 3.56 7.13 8.91
N VAL A 40 2.87 6.95 7.78
CA VAL A 40 2.72 5.63 7.12
C VAL A 40 4.07 5.15 6.61
N VAL A 41 4.86 6.03 5.98
CA VAL A 41 6.21 5.71 5.50
C VAL A 41 7.11 5.24 6.64
N GLY A 42 7.12 5.95 7.76
CA GLY A 42 7.91 5.58 8.94
C GLY A 42 7.54 4.21 9.52
N ASP A 43 6.24 3.91 9.63
CA ASP A 43 5.75 2.62 10.15
C ASP A 43 6.14 1.45 9.23
N VAL A 44 5.99 1.63 7.91
CA VAL A 44 6.39 0.62 6.92
C VAL A 44 7.88 0.34 6.97
N ILE A 45 8.73 1.37 7.03
CA ILE A 45 10.19 1.18 7.09
C ILE A 45 10.60 0.52 8.40
N GLY A 46 10.01 0.97 9.51
CA GLY A 46 10.37 0.52 10.85
C GLY A 46 10.04 -0.96 11.09
N LYS A 47 8.97 -1.49 10.49
CA LYS A 47 8.50 -2.85 10.79
C LYS A 47 8.60 -3.83 9.63
N TYR A 48 8.38 -3.37 8.39
CA TYR A 48 8.07 -4.27 7.27
C TYR A 48 8.98 -4.12 6.04
N HIS A 49 9.65 -2.97 5.84
CA HIS A 49 10.43 -2.69 4.62
C HIS A 49 11.67 -1.82 4.88
N PRO A 50 12.77 -2.36 5.44
CA PRO A 50 13.96 -1.60 5.85
C PRO A 50 14.90 -1.27 4.67
N HIS A 51 14.38 -0.64 3.61
CA HIS A 51 15.12 -0.41 2.35
C HIS A 51 15.01 1.02 1.81
N GLY A 52 14.81 2.00 2.69
CA GLY A 52 14.72 3.41 2.34
C GLY A 52 13.28 3.92 2.15
N ASP A 53 13.10 5.21 2.39
CA ASP A 53 11.81 5.90 2.41
C ASP A 53 11.26 6.22 1.02
N ILE A 54 12.13 6.57 0.08
CA ILE A 54 11.74 6.97 -1.28
C ILE A 54 10.91 5.88 -1.97
N ALA A 55 11.32 4.61 -1.87
CA ALA A 55 10.61 3.50 -2.52
C ALA A 55 9.20 3.31 -1.94
N VAL A 56 9.06 3.42 -0.62
CA VAL A 56 7.77 3.33 0.09
C VAL A 56 6.89 4.52 -0.28
N TYR A 57 7.44 5.74 -0.25
CA TYR A 57 6.67 6.94 -0.57
C TYR A 57 6.22 6.97 -2.03
N ASN A 58 7.09 6.60 -2.98
CA ASN A 58 6.73 6.49 -4.38
C ASN A 58 5.64 5.44 -4.62
N THR A 59 5.63 4.35 -3.85
CA THR A 59 4.56 3.36 -3.89
C THR A 59 3.23 3.96 -3.42
N ILE A 60 3.24 4.71 -2.30
CA ILE A 60 2.05 5.41 -1.80
C ILE A 60 1.55 6.42 -2.83
N VAL A 61 2.45 7.23 -3.40
CA VAL A 61 2.11 8.23 -4.42
C VAL A 61 1.44 7.58 -5.62
N ARG A 62 2.02 6.50 -6.17
CA ARG A 62 1.44 5.78 -7.31
C ARG A 62 0.05 5.22 -7.01
N MET A 63 -0.18 4.70 -5.79
CA MET A 63 -1.48 4.17 -5.39
C MET A 63 -2.56 5.23 -5.16
N ALA A 64 -2.16 6.51 -5.05
CA ALA A 64 -3.02 7.67 -4.85
C ALA A 64 -3.21 8.53 -6.11
N GLN A 65 -2.66 8.10 -7.26
CA GLN A 65 -2.80 8.77 -8.54
C GLN A 65 -3.90 8.10 -9.37
N ASP A 66 -4.97 8.84 -9.68
CA ASP A 66 -6.10 8.37 -10.49
C ASP A 66 -5.74 8.14 -11.96
N PHE A 67 -4.75 8.85 -12.47
CA PHE A 67 -4.18 8.64 -13.81
C PHE A 67 -3.21 7.44 -13.89
N SER A 68 -2.78 6.89 -12.75
CA SER A 68 -1.85 5.74 -12.69
C SER A 68 -2.54 4.39 -12.45
N MET A 69 -3.74 4.39 -11.87
CA MET A 69 -4.50 3.18 -11.55
C MET A 69 -5.98 3.37 -11.87
N ARG A 70 -6.60 2.37 -12.49
CA ARG A 70 -8.04 2.42 -12.81
C ARG A 70 -8.90 2.56 -11.55
N TYR A 71 -8.49 1.90 -10.46
CA TYR A 71 -9.05 2.03 -9.12
C TYR A 71 -7.93 2.27 -8.11
N MET A 72 -7.87 3.48 -7.56
CA MET A 72 -6.90 3.85 -6.52
C MET A 72 -7.11 3.04 -5.24
N LEU A 73 -6.00 2.65 -4.61
CA LEU A 73 -5.99 1.90 -3.34
C LEU A 73 -5.72 2.82 -2.14
N VAL A 74 -5.15 4.00 -2.39
CA VAL A 74 -4.91 5.03 -1.38
C VAL A 74 -5.70 6.27 -1.77
N ASP A 75 -6.44 6.82 -0.80
CA ASP A 75 -7.11 8.10 -0.92
C ASP A 75 -6.19 9.18 -0.33
N GLY A 76 -5.75 10.12 -1.18
CA GLY A 76 -4.72 11.10 -0.85
C GLY A 76 -5.23 12.54 -0.91
N GLN A 77 -4.72 13.38 0.00
CA GLN A 77 -4.91 14.82 -0.01
C GLN A 77 -3.56 15.54 -0.12
N GLY A 78 -3.45 16.44 -1.10
CA GLY A 78 -2.23 17.20 -1.41
C GLY A 78 -1.79 17.03 -2.87
N ASN A 79 -0.58 17.48 -3.18
CA ASN A 79 -0.02 17.33 -4.52
C ASN A 79 0.65 15.94 -4.68
N PHE A 80 0.02 15.06 -5.46
CA PHE A 80 0.52 13.73 -5.81
C PHE A 80 1.11 13.66 -7.23
N GLY A 81 1.44 14.79 -7.83
CA GLY A 81 1.96 14.90 -9.19
C GLY A 81 0.86 14.96 -10.24
N SER A 82 1.27 15.02 -11.51
CA SER A 82 0.37 15.20 -12.65
C SER A 82 0.81 14.36 -13.85
N VAL A 83 -0.07 14.23 -14.85
CA VAL A 83 0.25 13.63 -16.15
C VAL A 83 1.26 14.47 -16.95
N ASP A 84 1.44 15.74 -16.59
CA ASP A 84 2.39 16.66 -17.22
C ASP A 84 3.85 16.44 -16.75
N GLY A 85 4.05 15.51 -15.82
CA GLY A 85 5.37 15.12 -15.30
C GLY A 85 5.77 15.86 -14.02
N ASP A 86 4.85 16.61 -13.39
CA ASP A 86 5.13 17.21 -12.09
C ASP A 86 5.30 16.13 -11.02
N ASN A 87 6.39 16.25 -10.26
CA ASN A 87 6.63 15.37 -9.13
C ASN A 87 5.65 15.66 -7.99
N ALA A 88 5.30 14.62 -7.23
CA ALA A 88 4.56 14.77 -5.99
C ALA A 88 5.32 15.64 -4.98
N ALA A 89 4.57 16.35 -4.13
CA ALA A 89 5.16 17.06 -3.00
C ALA A 89 5.80 16.08 -2.00
N ALA A 90 6.69 16.58 -1.15
CA ALA A 90 7.32 15.75 -0.11
C ALA A 90 6.30 15.18 0.89
N MET A 91 6.58 14.00 1.45
CA MET A 91 5.69 13.25 2.37
C MET A 91 5.24 14.00 3.64
N ARG A 92 5.88 15.13 3.97
CA ARG A 92 5.47 16.03 5.07
C ARG A 92 4.28 16.94 4.69
N TYR A 93 4.01 17.11 3.39
CA TYR A 93 2.95 17.96 2.86
C TYR A 93 1.73 17.18 2.35
N THR A 94 1.84 15.87 2.18
CA THR A 94 0.74 15.01 1.75
C THR A 94 0.14 14.25 2.92
N GLU A 95 -1.14 13.93 2.80
CA GLU A 95 -1.88 13.11 3.76
C GLU A 95 -2.61 11.99 3.03
N VAL A 96 -2.78 10.84 3.67
CA VAL A 96 -3.35 9.64 3.08
C VAL A 96 -4.22 8.88 4.06
N ARG A 97 -5.19 8.15 3.52
CA ARG A 97 -5.95 7.06 4.16
C ARG A 97 -6.24 5.96 3.15
N MET A 98 -6.72 4.81 3.61
CA MET A 98 -7.11 3.75 2.69
C MET A 98 -8.33 4.17 1.88
N ALA A 99 -8.32 3.91 0.57
CA ALA A 99 -9.52 4.04 -0.25
C ALA A 99 -10.54 2.95 0.16
N ARG A 100 -11.84 3.21 -0.04
CA ARG A 100 -12.89 2.25 0.34
C ARG A 100 -12.72 0.85 -0.27
N ILE A 101 -12.20 0.77 -1.50
CA ILE A 101 -11.94 -0.52 -2.18
C ILE A 101 -10.84 -1.33 -1.48
N SER A 102 -9.89 -0.68 -0.80
CA SER A 102 -8.80 -1.37 -0.13
C SER A 102 -9.30 -2.24 1.04
N HIS A 103 -10.41 -1.90 1.67
CA HIS A 103 -11.04 -2.77 2.66
C HIS A 103 -11.49 -4.11 2.07
N GLU A 104 -11.85 -4.19 0.78
CA GLU A 104 -12.16 -5.46 0.09
C GLU A 104 -10.91 -6.28 -0.24
N LEU A 105 -9.73 -5.66 -0.24
CA LEU A 105 -8.45 -6.36 -0.41
C LEU A 105 -8.01 -7.02 0.90
N LEU A 106 -8.28 -6.40 2.05
CA LEU A 106 -7.88 -6.90 3.38
C LEU A 106 -9.01 -7.56 4.17
N ALA A 107 -10.18 -7.76 3.56
CA ALA A 107 -11.35 -8.29 4.24
C ALA A 107 -11.04 -9.66 4.86
N ASP A 108 -11.46 -9.85 6.13
CA ASP A 108 -11.35 -11.11 6.85
C ASP A 108 -9.91 -11.61 7.10
N LEU A 109 -8.90 -10.73 7.00
CA LEU A 109 -7.48 -11.07 7.18
C LEU A 109 -7.15 -11.65 8.57
N ASP A 110 -7.91 -11.28 9.59
CA ASP A 110 -7.79 -11.73 10.98
C ASP A 110 -8.34 -13.15 11.22
N LYS A 111 -8.97 -13.77 10.21
CA LYS A 111 -9.65 -15.07 10.33
C LYS A 111 -8.85 -16.23 9.74
N GLU A 112 -7.52 -16.18 9.87
CA GLU A 112 -6.61 -17.24 9.42
C GLU A 112 -6.78 -17.60 7.92
N THR A 113 -7.13 -16.61 7.09
CA THR A 113 -7.43 -16.84 5.66
C THR A 113 -6.20 -16.94 4.77
N VAL A 114 -5.02 -16.58 5.29
CA VAL A 114 -3.75 -16.56 4.55
C VAL A 114 -2.61 -17.01 5.43
N ASP A 115 -1.55 -17.52 4.81
CA ASP A 115 -0.29 -17.78 5.50
C ASP A 115 0.37 -16.48 5.93
N TRP A 116 0.99 -16.53 7.10
CA TRP A 116 1.78 -15.44 7.66
C TRP A 116 3.26 -15.78 7.56
N VAL A 117 4.08 -14.76 7.30
CA VAL A 117 5.54 -14.90 7.28
C VAL A 117 6.17 -13.91 8.26
N PRO A 118 7.28 -14.28 8.92
CA PRO A 118 8.00 -13.34 9.76
C PRO A 118 8.51 -12.14 8.92
N ASN A 119 8.60 -10.98 9.55
CA ASN A 119 9.29 -9.82 9.00
C ASN A 119 10.82 -10.04 8.97
N TYR A 120 11.60 -8.98 8.71
CA TYR A 120 13.03 -9.11 8.47
C TYR A 120 13.87 -9.48 9.70
N ASP A 121 13.38 -9.20 10.91
CA ASP A 121 14.05 -9.53 12.19
C ASP A 121 13.31 -10.59 13.01
N GLY A 122 12.20 -11.11 12.50
CA GLY A 122 11.41 -12.16 13.13
C GLY A 122 10.56 -11.71 14.31
N THR A 123 10.39 -10.41 14.53
CA THR A 123 9.62 -9.87 15.65
C THR A 123 8.15 -9.60 15.32
N GLU A 124 7.83 -9.47 14.04
CA GLU A 124 6.47 -9.19 13.53
C GLU A 124 6.06 -10.22 12.48
N MET A 125 4.75 -10.36 12.27
CA MET A 125 4.19 -11.19 11.21
C MET A 125 3.59 -10.31 10.10
N ILE A 126 3.73 -10.74 8.85
CA ILE A 126 3.11 -10.10 7.68
C ILE A 126 2.40 -11.14 6.82
N PRO A 127 1.29 -10.78 6.16
CA PRO A 127 0.59 -11.71 5.30
C PRO A 127 1.41 -12.02 4.03
N ALA A 128 1.48 -13.30 3.66
CA ALA A 128 2.16 -13.74 2.44
C ALA A 128 1.44 -13.25 1.17
N VAL A 129 0.10 -13.17 1.22
CA VAL A 129 -0.81 -12.64 0.20
C VAL A 129 -2.00 -11.96 0.86
N MET A 130 -2.76 -11.14 0.14
CA MET A 130 -4.03 -10.61 0.65
C MET A 130 -5.22 -11.52 0.32
N PRO A 131 -6.22 -11.67 1.21
CA PRO A 131 -7.47 -12.42 0.98
C PRO A 131 -8.44 -11.62 0.09
N THR A 132 -7.95 -11.10 -1.04
CA THR A 132 -8.68 -10.13 -1.84
C THR A 132 -9.94 -10.71 -2.47
N LYS A 133 -11.03 -9.94 -2.43
CA LYS A 133 -12.28 -10.25 -3.16
C LYS A 133 -12.30 -9.67 -4.58
N VAL A 134 -11.26 -8.91 -4.96
CA VAL A 134 -11.16 -8.20 -6.24
C VAL A 134 -9.95 -8.73 -7.01
N PRO A 135 -10.09 -9.11 -8.30
CA PRO A 135 -8.96 -9.57 -9.11
C PRO A 135 -8.07 -8.38 -9.53
N THR A 136 -7.35 -7.80 -8.56
CA THR A 136 -6.60 -6.54 -8.71
C THR A 136 -5.58 -6.60 -9.83
N LEU A 137 -4.97 -7.77 -10.09
CA LEU A 137 -4.05 -7.96 -11.21
C LEU A 137 -4.72 -7.68 -12.57
N LEU A 138 -5.95 -8.14 -12.76
CA LEU A 138 -6.69 -7.93 -14.01
C LEU A 138 -7.26 -6.52 -14.12
N VAL A 139 -7.67 -5.96 -12.98
CA VAL A 139 -8.35 -4.67 -12.91
C VAL A 139 -7.39 -3.49 -13.02
N ASN A 140 -6.25 -3.55 -12.31
CA ASN A 140 -5.27 -2.47 -12.24
C ASN A 140 -3.96 -2.78 -13.00
N GLY A 141 -3.70 -4.05 -13.32
CA GLY A 141 -2.45 -4.45 -13.98
C GLY A 141 -1.22 -4.33 -13.07
N SER A 142 -0.06 -4.62 -13.64
CA SER A 142 1.23 -4.34 -13.02
C SER A 142 2.29 -4.14 -14.10
N SER A 143 3.24 -3.25 -13.85
CA SER A 143 4.42 -3.04 -14.70
C SER A 143 5.67 -3.34 -13.87
N GLY A 144 6.46 -4.30 -14.32
CA GLY A 144 7.68 -4.83 -13.68
C GLY A 144 8.94 -4.17 -14.18
#